data_AF-A0AAW4QCV7-F1
#
_entry.id   AF-A0AAW4QCV7-F1
#
_cell.length_a   1.000
_cell.length_b   1.000
_cell.length_c   1.000
_cell.angle_alpha   90.00
_cell.angle_beta   90.00
_cell.angle_gamma   90.00
#
_symmetry.space_group_name_H-M   'P 1'
#
loop_
_entity.id
_entity.type
_entity.pdbx_description
1 polymer ?
#
loop_
_entity_poly.entity_id
_entity_poly.type
_entity_poly.pdbx_seq_one_letter_code
_entity_poly.pdbx_strand_id
1 'polypeptide(L)' 'MLTSVPAVAGSVSYTYDALGRLATAVYNNGSTTTTITYSYDAAGNRTSVVTTSP' A
#
# COMPACT_ATOMS: atom_id res chain seq x y z
N MET A 1 -22.82 -16.48 25.53
CA MET A 1 -22.13 -15.18 25.40
C MET A 1 -21.49 -15.13 24.03
N LEU A 2 -21.95 -14.27 23.11
CA LEU A 2 -21.24 -14.00 21.86
C LEU A 2 -20.33 -12.80 22.11
N THR A 3 -19.07 -13.05 22.41
CA THR A 3 -18.05 -12.00 22.41
C THR A 3 -17.72 -11.70 20.94
N SER A 4 -18.18 -10.55 20.44
CA SER A 4 -17.76 -10.04 19.14
C SER A 4 -16.25 -9.84 19.16
N VAL A 5 -15.51 -10.74 18.53
CA VAL A 5 -14.10 -10.49 18.20
C VAL A 5 -14.11 -9.37 17.16
N PRO A 6 -13.44 -8.22 17.37
CA PRO A 6 -13.30 -7.25 16.30
C PRO A 6 -12.61 -7.97 15.14
N ALA A 7 -13.30 -8.11 14.01
CA ALA A 7 -12.68 -8.63 12.80
C ALA A 7 -11.54 -7.67 12.44
N VAL A 8 -10.30 -8.12 12.58
CA VAL A 8 -9.13 -7.39 12.09
C VAL A 8 -9.20 -7.49 10.56
N ALA A 9 -9.98 -6.60 9.96
CA ALA A 9 -10.09 -6.53 8.51
C ALA A 9 -8.85 -5.81 8.01
N GLY A 10 -7.89 -6.58 7.49
CA GLY A 10 -6.81 -5.98 6.72
C GLY A 10 -7.37 -5.30 5.47
N SER A 11 -6.83 -4.15 5.09
CA SER A 11 -7.20 -3.43 3.87
C SER A 11 -5.97 -3.16 3.03
N VAL A 12 -6.13 -3.19 1.71
CA VAL A 12 -5.08 -2.77 0.78
C VAL A 12 -5.62 -1.68 -0.13
N SER A 13 -4.88 -0.59 -0.24
CA SER A 13 -5.21 0.55 -1.09
C SER A 13 -4.09 0.80 -2.09
N TYR A 14 -4.46 1.11 -3.33
CA TYR A 14 -3.53 1.39 -4.42
C TYR A 14 -3.80 2.79 -4.99
N THR A 15 -2.73 3.52 -5.27
CA THR A 15 -2.78 4.78 -6.01
C THR A 15 -1.99 4.64 -7.30
N TYR A 16 -2.40 5.39 -8.31
CA TYR A 16 -1.78 5.35 -9.62
C TYR A 16 -1.31 6.75 -10.01
N ASP A 17 -0.23 6.81 -10.77
CA ASP A 17 0.20 8.04 -11.42
C ASP A 17 -0.69 8.39 -12.63
N ALA A 18 -0.43 9.53 -13.26
CA ALA A 18 -1.19 9.99 -14.42
C ALA A 18 -1.10 9.06 -15.64
N LEU A 19 -0.11 8.16 -15.68
CA LEU A 19 0.07 7.15 -16.74
C LEU A 19 -0.58 5.81 -16.37
N GLY A 20 -1.30 5.73 -15.23
CA GLY A 20 -1.95 4.52 -14.76
C GLY A 20 -1.00 3.50 -14.14
N ARG A 21 0.24 3.89 -13.80
CA ARG A 21 1.22 3.00 -13.16
C ARG A 21 1.08 3.08 -11.65
N LEU A 22 1.31 1.97 -10.95
CA LEU A 22 1.17 1.89 -9.50
C LEU A 22 2.15 2.82 -8.80
N ALA A 23 1.67 3.88 -8.15
CA ALA A 23 2.50 4.86 -7.44
C ALA A 23 2.68 4.48 -5.97
N THR A 24 1.64 3.98 -5.32
CA THR A 24 1.69 3.61 -3.91
C THR A 24 0.79 2.41 -3.62
N ALA A 25 1.28 1.49 -2.77
CA ALA A 25 0.50 0.42 -2.18
C ALA A 25 0.54 0.54 -0.66
N VAL A 26 -0.63 0.63 -0.04
CA VAL A 26 -0.77 0.74 1.42
C VAL A 26 -1.44 -0.53 1.92
N TYR A 27 -0.71 -1.28 2.75
CA TYR A 27 -1.17 -2.48 3.41
C TYR A 27 -1.46 -2.16 4.87
N ASN A 28 -2.71 -2.27 5.27
CA ASN A 28 -3.09 -2.20 6.67
C ASN A 28 -3.52 -3.59 7.12
N ASN A 29 -2.91 -4.14 8.17
CA ASN A 29 -3.31 -5.44 8.73
C ASN A 29 -4.10 -5.26 10.04
N GLY A 30 -4.89 -4.18 10.12
CA GLY A 30 -5.67 -3.75 11.29
C GLY A 30 -4.87 -3.31 12.52
N SER A 31 -3.56 -3.58 12.57
CA SER A 31 -2.65 -3.11 13.64
C SER A 31 -1.47 -2.30 13.13
N THR A 32 -1.03 -2.54 11.89
CA THR A 32 0.17 -1.93 11.31
C THR A 32 -0.14 -1.49 9.90
N THR A 33 0.40 -0.34 9.50
CA THR A 33 0.27 0.20 8.14
C THR A 33 1.64 0.20 7.47
N THR A 34 1.83 -0.63 6.46
CA THR A 34 3.01 -0.62 5.61
C THR A 34 2.70 0.08 4.31
N THR A 35 3.44 1.13 3.99
CA THR A 35 3.33 1.86 2.73
C THR A 35 4.51 1.54 1.84
N ILE A 36 4.24 1.21 0.58
CA ILE A 36 5.25 1.01 -0.46
C ILE A 36 5.03 2.06 -1.53
N THR A 37 6.06 2.85 -1.82
CA THR A 37 6.05 3.89 -2.86
C THR A 37 6.96 3.48 -4.01
N TYR A 38 6.46 3.65 -5.23
CA TYR A 38 7.19 3.36 -6.46
C TYR A 38 7.46 4.65 -7.23
N SER A 39 8.66 4.74 -7.78
CA SER A 39 9.03 5.83 -8.69
C SER A 39 9.46 5.27 -10.03
N TYR A 40 9.17 6.02 -11.09
CA TYR A 40 9.43 5.62 -12.46
C TYR A 40 10.08 6.76 -13.23
N ASP A 41 10.92 6.42 -14.19
CA ASP A 41 11.38 7.37 -15.20
C ASP A 41 10.30 7.63 -16.28
N ALA A 42 10.63 8.53 -17.21
CA ALA A 42 9.76 8.87 -18.33
C ALA A 42 9.57 7.71 -19.33
N ALA A 43 10.49 6.75 -19.37
CA ALA A 43 10.42 5.59 -20.26
C ALA A 43 9.56 4.44 -19.69
N GLY A 44 9.13 4.53 -18.43
CA GLY A 44 8.33 3.49 -17.78
C GLY A 44 9.12 2.59 -16.84
N ASN A 45 10.43 2.76 -16.73
CA ASN A 45 11.25 1.90 -15.87
C ASN A 45 11.10 2.33 -14.43
N ARG A 46 10.93 1.35 -13.54
CA ARG A 46 10.88 1.60 -12.10
C ARG A 46 12.28 1.94 -11.60
N THR A 47 12.46 3.15 -11.09
CA THR A 47 13.75 3.67 -10.61
C THR A 47 13.91 3.53 -9.11
N SER A 48 12.82 3.42 -8.35
CA SER A 48 12.88 3.27 -6.90
C SER A 48 11.70 2.49 -6.32
N VAL A 49 11.96 1.82 -5.20
CA VAL A 49 10.97 1.21 -4.32
C VAL A 49 11.32 1.60 -2.89
N VAL A 50 10.43 2.31 -2.22
CA VAL A 50 10.60 2.70 -0.81
C VAL A 50 9.51 2.04 0.00
N THR A 51 9.91 1.26 1.00
CA THR A 51 8.99 0.63 1.95
C THR A 51 9.11 1.34 3.30
N THR A 52 7.98 1.79 3.83
CA THR A 52 7.88 2.40 5.15
C THR A 52 6.86 1.62 5.96
N SER A 53 7.34 0.97 7.01
CA SER A 53 6.51 0.44 8.11
C SER A 53 6.76 1.34 9.32
N PRO A 54 5.75 1.57 10.19
CA PRO A 54 5.99 2.04 11.54
C PRO A 54 6.84 1.03 12.33
#